data_AF-T1KKR8-F1
#
_entry.id   AF-T1KKR8-F1
#
_cell.length_a   1.000
_cell.length_b   1.000
_cell.length_c   1.000
_cell.angle_alpha   90.00
_cell.angle_beta   90.00
_cell.angle_gamma   90.00
#
_symmetry.space_group_name_H-M   'P 1'
#
loop_
_entity.id
_entity.type
_entity.pdbx_description
1 polymer ?
#
loop_
_entity_poly.entity_id
_entity_poly.type
_entity_poly.pdbx_seq_one_letter_code
_entity_poly.pdbx_strand_id
1 'polypeptide(L)'
;MKLQLSILKISSLYANRFTIFTHLFHVEKFKMSTISQVIFDQNVDSCTGFAVKNGGETISIVDHFQNNRFNLLHGKRRGILIVLAICAFIINGAHDFLMFKSVQFIPDVSPLVVGANQTIYIFLVGDACLGFGFCLAFWYKIDFTEFSLKWSQSHLITPKFSPLKTLARLNKSLNLLLIFIMFASISAVANIIYLIITQTNRDEHGFNVTLAVIHMASHFLMPLLFTHQLYLLFASTVTVKSLFTQIGKQIKSHTKSTWSAAKLSHYRQQYALAIELANEANNIWSQYLAFFYPSINLMAIIFVYYIISGPINIYRYFIFAQIAGSIFLLIFYLNHYIIGINTEASSIYDIVYEKTFYSKNVNYLSEINLFLDRIGRENVGYRFEGFVYSPGLVASTLTLIVTIIIAFPSFV
;
A
#
# COMPACT_ATOMS: atom_id res chain seq x y z
N MET A 1 -25.99 22.97 -30.33
CA MET A 1 -27.18 22.38 -29.67
C MET A 1 -27.20 20.84 -29.69
N LYS A 2 -27.06 20.15 -30.84
CA LYS A 2 -27.06 18.67 -30.89
C LYS A 2 -25.92 17.99 -30.09
N LEU A 3 -24.72 18.56 -30.07
CA LEU A 3 -23.57 18.02 -29.32
C LEU A 3 -23.75 18.13 -27.79
N GLN A 4 -24.29 19.25 -27.29
CA GLN A 4 -24.62 19.42 -25.87
C GLN A 4 -25.68 18.43 -25.39
N LEU A 5 -26.68 18.12 -26.23
CA LEU A 5 -27.69 17.10 -25.95
C LEU A 5 -27.10 15.68 -25.87
N SER A 6 -26.09 15.37 -26.69
CA SER A 6 -25.37 14.10 -26.63
C SER A 6 -24.50 13.98 -25.37
N ILE A 7 -23.82 15.06 -24.97
CA ILE A 7 -23.00 15.10 -23.74
C ILE A 7 -23.88 14.96 -22.48
N LEU A 8 -25.04 15.63 -22.44
CA LEU A 8 -26.03 15.49 -21.36
C LEU A 8 -26.62 14.07 -21.26
N LYS A 9 -26.84 13.39 -22.39
CA LYS A 9 -27.28 11.98 -22.38
C LYS A 9 -26.20 11.06 -21.83
N ILE A 10 -24.93 11.27 -22.22
CA ILE A 10 -23.80 10.48 -21.75
C ILE A 10 -23.60 10.71 -20.24
N SER A 11 -23.62 11.96 -19.77
CA SER A 11 -23.49 12.27 -18.33
C SER A 11 -24.65 11.70 -17.50
N SER A 12 -25.89 11.69 -18.02
CA SER A 12 -27.03 11.02 -17.34
C SER A 12 -26.88 9.50 -17.26
N LEU A 13 -26.26 8.87 -18.27
CA LEU A 13 -25.99 7.43 -18.31
C LEU A 13 -24.92 7.05 -17.28
N TYR A 14 -23.91 7.89 -17.08
CA TYR A 14 -22.89 7.70 -16.05
C TYR A 14 -23.43 7.99 -14.64
N ALA A 15 -24.28 9.00 -14.45
CA ALA A 15 -24.94 9.28 -13.18
C ALA A 15 -25.80 8.09 -12.71
N ASN A 16 -26.58 7.48 -13.60
CA ASN A 16 -27.37 6.29 -13.27
C ASN A 16 -26.53 5.05 -12.93
N ARG A 17 -25.37 4.87 -13.57
CA ARG A 17 -24.42 3.78 -13.21
C ARG A 17 -23.72 4.04 -11.87
N PHE A 18 -23.50 5.30 -11.53
CA PHE A 18 -22.97 5.71 -10.23
C PHE A 18 -23.97 5.44 -9.10
N THR A 19 -25.27 5.63 -9.34
CA THR A 19 -26.35 5.29 -8.39
C THR A 19 -26.44 3.78 -8.10
N ILE A 20 -26.15 2.94 -9.10
CA ILE A 20 -26.08 1.47 -8.92
C ILE A 20 -24.86 1.11 -8.05
N PHE A 21 -23.72 1.78 -8.25
CA PHE A 21 -22.52 1.58 -7.43
C PHE A 21 -22.71 2.05 -5.99
N THR A 22 -23.33 3.21 -5.76
CA THR A 22 -23.64 3.68 -4.39
C THR A 22 -24.68 2.82 -3.69
N HIS A 23 -25.67 2.25 -4.41
CA HIS A 23 -26.58 1.25 -3.85
C HIS A 23 -25.87 -0.05 -3.45
N LEU A 24 -24.87 -0.50 -4.22
CA LEU A 24 -24.02 -1.64 -3.85
C LEU A 24 -23.27 -1.39 -2.52
N PHE A 25 -22.78 -0.16 -2.30
CA PHE A 25 -22.13 0.24 -1.05
C PHE A 25 -23.09 0.49 0.11
N HIS A 26 -24.32 0.96 -0.14
CA HIS A 26 -25.30 1.26 0.92
C HIS A 26 -25.96 -0.01 1.50
N VAL A 27 -26.10 -1.06 0.68
CA VAL A 27 -26.53 -2.40 1.13
C VAL A 27 -25.46 -3.08 2.01
N GLU A 28 -24.18 -2.72 1.86
CA GLU A 28 -23.07 -3.27 2.66
C GLU A 28 -23.04 -2.75 4.12
N LYS A 29 -23.49 -1.51 4.37
CA LYS A 29 -23.57 -0.97 5.74
C LYS A 29 -24.61 -1.70 6.59
N PHE A 30 -25.66 -2.24 5.97
CA PHE A 30 -26.78 -2.89 6.68
C PHE A 30 -26.49 -4.33 7.10
N LYS A 31 -25.43 -4.96 6.57
CA LYS A 31 -25.01 -6.33 6.97
C LYS A 31 -23.84 -6.37 7.98
N MET A 32 -23.08 -5.29 8.13
CA MET A 32 -21.99 -5.24 9.13
C MET A 32 -22.47 -4.95 10.57
N SER A 33 -23.65 -4.34 10.76
CA SER A 33 -24.15 -4.02 12.10
C SER A 33 -24.80 -5.19 12.84
N THR A 34 -25.07 -6.31 12.17
CA THR A 34 -25.78 -7.47 12.75
C THR A 34 -24.84 -8.54 13.33
N ILE A 35 -23.52 -8.34 13.29
CA ILE A 35 -22.51 -9.39 13.62
C ILE A 35 -21.84 -9.17 14.99
N SER A 36 -22.26 -8.19 15.78
CA SER A 36 -21.67 -7.92 17.10
C SER A 36 -22.59 -8.31 18.24
N GLN A 37 -22.76 -9.62 18.49
CA GLN A 37 -23.23 -10.10 19.80
C GLN A 37 -22.88 -11.58 20.02
N VAL A 38 -22.48 -11.89 21.27
CA VAL A 38 -22.62 -13.20 21.97
C VAL A 38 -21.55 -14.28 21.64
N ILE A 39 -21.05 -15.15 22.54
CA ILE A 39 -20.96 -15.34 24.01
C ILE A 39 -19.72 -16.24 24.22
N PHE A 40 -19.03 -16.13 25.36
CA PHE A 40 -17.94 -17.04 25.73
C PHE A 40 -18.52 -18.37 26.23
N ASP A 41 -18.08 -19.49 25.65
CA ASP A 41 -18.20 -20.78 26.31
C ASP A 41 -16.89 -21.56 26.20
N GLN A 42 -16.42 -22.05 27.34
CA GLN A 42 -15.16 -22.75 27.52
C GLN A 42 -15.42 -24.25 27.39
N ASN A 43 -14.86 -24.88 26.35
CA ASN A 43 -14.31 -26.23 26.47
C ASN A 43 -13.31 -26.48 25.34
N VAL A 44 -12.13 -26.93 25.77
CA VAL A 44 -10.95 -27.27 24.98
C VAL A 44 -11.03 -28.77 24.70
N ASP A 45 -10.80 -29.17 23.44
CA ASP A 45 -10.16 -30.45 23.15
C ASP A 45 -9.32 -30.37 21.86
N SER A 46 -8.30 -31.22 21.86
CA SER A 46 -7.04 -31.22 21.13
C SER A 46 -7.06 -31.13 19.59
N CYS A 47 -6.00 -30.50 19.06
CA CYS A 47 -5.49 -30.56 17.67
C CYS A 47 -6.22 -29.82 16.53
N THR A 48 -7.23 -28.98 16.80
CA THR A 48 -7.86 -28.08 15.80
C THR A 48 -7.57 -26.59 16.02
N GLY A 49 -6.51 -26.28 16.79
CA GLY A 49 -6.25 -24.96 17.34
C GLY A 49 -5.51 -23.98 16.42
N PHE A 50 -6.04 -23.63 15.24
CA PHE A 50 -5.48 -22.54 14.41
C PHE A 50 -6.52 -21.64 13.79
N ALA A 51 -7.48 -21.27 14.62
CA ALA A 51 -8.70 -20.75 14.09
C ALA A 51 -9.38 -19.74 14.98
N VAL A 52 -9.68 -18.60 14.38
CA VAL A 52 -10.53 -17.63 15.03
C VAL A 52 -11.97 -18.03 14.74
N LYS A 53 -12.68 -18.56 15.74
CA LYS A 53 -14.10 -18.90 15.62
C LYS A 53 -14.89 -17.63 15.27
N ASN A 54 -15.48 -17.60 14.08
CA ASN A 54 -16.48 -16.62 13.69
C ASN A 54 -17.77 -17.40 13.38
N GLY A 55 -18.69 -17.50 14.35
CA GLY A 55 -19.92 -18.29 14.18
C GLY A 55 -19.74 -19.82 14.17
N GLY A 56 -18.65 -20.35 14.75
CA GLY A 56 -18.39 -21.79 14.86
C GLY A 56 -17.39 -22.34 13.85
N GLU A 57 -17.12 -21.62 12.76
CA GLU A 57 -16.12 -22.01 11.75
C GLU A 57 -14.74 -21.45 12.04
N THR A 58 -13.75 -22.28 11.74
CA THR A 58 -12.35 -22.06 12.01
C THR A 58 -11.64 -21.44 10.81
N ILE A 59 -11.49 -20.11 10.77
CA ILE A 59 -10.90 -19.41 9.61
C ILE A 59 -9.39 -19.17 9.85
N SER A 60 -8.53 -19.71 8.98
CA SER A 60 -7.09 -19.38 8.94
C SER A 60 -6.89 -17.91 8.53
N ILE A 61 -5.86 -17.24 9.04
CA ILE A 61 -5.52 -15.87 8.60
C ILE A 61 -5.17 -15.85 7.11
N VAL A 62 -4.55 -16.92 6.61
CA VAL A 62 -4.25 -17.05 5.20
C VAL A 62 -5.52 -17.32 4.39
N ASP A 63 -6.48 -18.07 4.93
CA ASP A 63 -7.81 -18.16 4.33
C ASP A 63 -8.52 -16.81 4.36
N HIS A 64 -8.32 -15.97 5.39
CA HIS A 64 -8.86 -14.61 5.39
C HIS A 64 -8.21 -13.74 4.31
N PHE A 65 -6.90 -13.89 4.09
CA PHE A 65 -6.22 -13.25 2.97
C PHE A 65 -6.81 -13.76 1.65
N GLN A 66 -6.83 -15.07 1.42
CA GLN A 66 -7.21 -15.73 0.17
C GLN A 66 -8.72 -15.68 -0.15
N ASN A 67 -9.59 -15.71 0.86
CA ASN A 67 -11.05 -15.65 0.71
C ASN A 67 -11.60 -14.22 0.76
N ASN A 68 -10.74 -13.20 0.83
CA ASN A 68 -11.19 -11.84 0.58
C ASN A 68 -11.82 -11.78 -0.83
N ARG A 69 -12.96 -11.09 -0.98
CA ARG A 69 -13.72 -11.02 -2.24
C ARG A 69 -12.85 -10.63 -3.44
N PHE A 70 -11.85 -9.78 -3.22
CA PHE A 70 -10.88 -9.40 -4.24
C PHE A 70 -10.00 -10.58 -4.68
N ASN A 71 -9.56 -11.44 -3.77
CA ASN A 71 -8.79 -12.64 -4.10
C ASN A 71 -9.65 -13.73 -4.75
N LEU A 72 -10.94 -13.84 -4.40
CA LEU A 72 -11.89 -14.68 -5.13
C LEU A 72 -12.07 -14.19 -6.57
N LEU A 73 -12.15 -12.87 -6.78
CA LEU A 73 -12.18 -12.26 -8.10
C LEU A 73 -10.86 -12.47 -8.85
N HIS A 74 -9.74 -12.30 -8.16
CA HIS A 74 -8.41 -12.45 -8.73
C HIS A 74 -8.10 -13.90 -9.09
N GLY A 75 -8.48 -14.88 -8.26
CA GLY A 75 -8.29 -16.30 -8.51
C GLY A 75 -9.17 -16.81 -9.64
N LYS A 76 -10.50 -16.57 -9.58
CA LYS A 76 -11.44 -17.06 -10.60
C LYS A 76 -11.34 -16.34 -11.93
N ARG A 77 -10.92 -15.06 -11.94
CA ARG A 77 -10.88 -14.21 -13.14
C ARG A 77 -9.48 -13.67 -13.43
N ARG A 78 -8.42 -14.34 -12.95
CA ARG A 78 -7.03 -13.89 -13.14
C ARG A 78 -6.72 -13.58 -14.59
N GLY A 79 -7.08 -14.49 -15.50
CA GLY A 79 -6.86 -14.33 -16.93
C GLY A 79 -7.54 -13.07 -17.47
N ILE A 80 -8.80 -12.81 -17.07
CA ILE A 80 -9.53 -11.60 -17.47
C ILE A 80 -8.88 -10.35 -16.92
N LEU A 81 -8.45 -10.34 -15.65
CA LEU A 81 -7.78 -9.19 -15.05
C LEU A 81 -6.42 -8.91 -15.69
N ILE A 82 -5.64 -9.95 -16.02
CA ILE A 82 -4.38 -9.81 -16.76
C ILE A 82 -4.64 -9.25 -18.16
N VAL A 83 -5.65 -9.74 -18.87
CA VAL A 83 -6.01 -9.21 -20.20
C VAL A 83 -6.46 -7.77 -20.09
N LEU A 84 -7.32 -7.42 -19.13
CA LEU A 84 -7.73 -6.03 -18.89
C LEU A 84 -6.53 -5.14 -18.54
N ALA A 85 -5.58 -5.68 -17.77
CA ALA A 85 -4.37 -5.00 -17.40
C ALA A 85 -3.48 -4.70 -18.61
N ILE A 86 -3.23 -5.71 -19.45
CA ILE A 86 -2.47 -5.56 -20.71
C ILE A 86 -3.19 -4.59 -21.65
N CYS A 87 -4.51 -4.70 -21.79
CA CYS A 87 -5.29 -3.77 -22.59
C CYS A 87 -5.14 -2.35 -22.07
N ALA A 88 -5.28 -2.11 -20.77
CA ALA A 88 -5.10 -0.79 -20.16
C ALA A 88 -3.69 -0.23 -20.38
N PHE A 89 -2.66 -1.08 -20.29
CA PHE A 89 -1.28 -0.71 -20.55
C PHE A 89 -1.05 -0.31 -22.02
N ILE A 90 -1.48 -1.15 -22.97
CA ILE A 90 -1.37 -0.87 -24.41
C ILE A 90 -2.12 0.42 -24.75
N ILE A 91 -3.32 0.57 -24.20
CA ILE A 91 -4.17 1.75 -24.38
C ILE A 91 -3.46 3.01 -23.88
N ASN A 92 -2.91 2.99 -22.66
CA ASN A 92 -2.19 4.13 -22.10
C ASN A 92 -0.95 4.43 -22.93
N GLY A 93 -0.15 3.40 -23.27
CA GLY A 93 1.03 3.58 -24.12
C GLY A 93 0.71 4.14 -25.51
N ALA A 94 -0.41 3.74 -26.11
CA ALA A 94 -0.87 4.28 -27.38
C ALA A 94 -1.35 5.74 -27.25
N HIS A 95 -2.09 6.07 -26.20
CA HIS A 95 -2.47 7.44 -25.87
C HIS A 95 -1.23 8.32 -25.71
N ASP A 96 -0.26 7.83 -24.95
CA ASP A 96 1.00 8.50 -24.65
C ASP A 96 1.81 8.75 -25.92
N PHE A 97 1.92 7.74 -26.77
CA PHE A 97 2.56 7.88 -28.08
C PHE A 97 1.86 8.91 -28.99
N LEU A 98 0.52 8.95 -28.97
CA LEU A 98 -0.25 9.89 -29.77
C LEU A 98 -0.14 11.32 -29.25
N MET A 99 -0.17 11.51 -27.93
CA MET A 99 0.12 12.78 -27.27
C MET A 99 1.52 13.27 -27.64
N PHE A 100 2.53 12.40 -27.54
CA PHE A 100 3.90 12.70 -27.96
C PHE A 100 3.99 13.11 -29.43
N LYS A 101 3.32 12.39 -30.34
CA LYS A 101 3.31 12.71 -31.77
C LYS A 101 2.59 14.04 -32.09
N SER A 102 1.54 14.37 -31.34
CA SER A 102 0.76 15.60 -31.52
C SER A 102 1.55 16.87 -31.15
N VAL A 103 2.50 16.74 -30.23
CA VAL A 103 3.45 17.78 -29.87
C VAL A 103 4.62 17.67 -30.84
N GLN A 104 4.58 18.40 -31.95
CA GLN A 104 5.68 18.39 -32.93
C GLN A 104 7.02 18.60 -32.22
N PHE A 105 7.89 17.60 -32.29
CA PHE A 105 9.23 17.64 -31.71
C PHE A 105 10.08 18.61 -32.53
N ILE A 106 10.07 19.88 -32.16
CA ILE A 106 11.08 20.85 -32.61
C ILE A 106 12.15 20.83 -31.51
N PRO A 107 13.30 20.17 -31.72
CA PRO A 107 14.39 20.18 -30.75
C PRO A 107 15.04 21.56 -30.78
N ASP A 108 14.42 22.52 -30.10
CA ASP A 108 15.05 23.80 -29.83
C ASP A 108 15.80 23.67 -28.49
N VAL A 109 17.12 23.75 -28.56
CA VAL A 109 18.06 23.53 -27.44
C VAL A 109 18.22 24.80 -26.58
N SER A 110 17.32 25.77 -26.72
CA SER A 110 17.22 27.00 -25.94
C SER A 110 16.74 26.71 -24.51
N PRO A 111 17.09 27.55 -23.52
CA PRO A 111 17.18 27.12 -22.11
C PRO A 111 15.83 26.66 -21.57
N LEU A 112 15.74 25.37 -21.23
CA LEU A 112 14.69 24.73 -20.42
C LEU A 112 13.26 25.30 -20.61
N VAL A 113 12.82 25.33 -21.87
CA VAL A 113 11.44 25.32 -22.39
C VAL A 113 10.33 25.73 -21.40
N VAL A 114 10.00 27.02 -21.36
CA VAL A 114 8.75 27.52 -20.76
C VAL A 114 7.57 27.12 -21.65
N GLY A 115 6.71 26.16 -21.25
CA GLY A 115 5.50 25.87 -22.03
C GLY A 115 4.70 24.61 -21.72
N ALA A 116 3.50 24.52 -22.31
CA ALA A 116 2.53 23.43 -22.20
C ALA A 116 3.09 22.04 -22.58
N ASN A 117 4.14 21.98 -23.39
CA ASN A 117 4.77 20.74 -23.85
C ASN A 117 5.45 19.98 -22.71
N GLN A 118 6.03 20.66 -21.70
CA GLN A 118 6.60 19.99 -20.52
C GLN A 118 5.53 19.23 -19.74
N THR A 119 4.29 19.76 -19.68
CA THR A 119 3.20 19.12 -18.95
C THR A 119 2.86 17.75 -19.55
N ILE A 120 2.94 17.62 -20.88
CA ILE A 120 2.66 16.38 -21.60
C ILE A 120 3.71 15.31 -21.28
N TYR A 121 5.01 15.66 -21.28
CA TYR A 121 6.07 14.73 -20.92
C TYR A 121 5.94 14.15 -19.51
N ILE A 122 5.38 14.90 -18.55
CA ILE A 122 5.13 14.41 -17.19
C ILE A 122 4.06 13.35 -17.17
N PHE A 123 2.95 13.62 -17.86
CA PHE A 123 1.86 12.67 -17.95
C PHE A 123 2.38 11.38 -18.59
N LEU A 124 3.19 11.48 -19.66
CA LEU A 124 3.85 10.32 -20.27
C LEU A 124 4.75 9.54 -19.30
N VAL A 125 5.63 10.23 -18.56
CA VAL A 125 6.54 9.57 -17.61
C VAL A 125 5.78 9.00 -16.41
N GLY A 126 4.79 9.72 -15.90
CA GLY A 126 3.91 9.29 -14.81
C GLY A 126 3.07 8.08 -15.20
N ASP A 127 2.44 8.11 -16.37
CA ASP A 127 1.63 7.01 -16.90
C ASP A 127 2.48 5.78 -17.22
N ALA A 128 3.70 5.97 -17.74
CA ALA A 128 4.65 4.87 -17.92
C ALA A 128 5.07 4.25 -16.58
N CYS A 129 5.35 5.06 -15.55
CA CYS A 129 5.70 4.57 -14.22
C CYS A 129 4.54 3.82 -13.55
N LEU A 130 3.32 4.36 -13.64
CA LEU A 130 2.11 3.72 -13.13
C LEU A 130 1.80 2.43 -13.90
N GLY A 131 1.92 2.47 -15.22
CA GLY A 131 1.77 1.32 -16.12
C GLY A 131 2.75 0.20 -15.81
N PHE A 132 4.01 0.53 -15.58
CA PHE A 132 5.05 -0.43 -15.21
C PHE A 132 4.82 -1.03 -13.82
N GLY A 133 4.54 -0.18 -12.82
CA GLY A 133 4.21 -0.64 -11.46
C GLY A 133 3.00 -1.58 -11.43
N PHE A 134 2.04 -1.33 -12.31
CA PHE A 134 0.88 -2.19 -12.49
C PHE A 134 1.20 -3.50 -13.23
N CYS A 135 2.03 -3.48 -14.27
CA CYS A 135 2.50 -4.71 -14.90
C CYS A 135 3.21 -5.61 -13.88
N LEU A 136 4.06 -5.03 -13.02
CA LEU A 136 4.73 -5.76 -11.93
C LEU A 136 3.72 -6.36 -10.94
N ALA A 137 2.67 -5.62 -10.58
CA ALA A 137 1.60 -6.10 -9.70
C ALA A 137 0.89 -7.37 -10.22
N PHE A 138 0.88 -7.60 -11.54
CA PHE A 138 0.26 -8.79 -12.15
C PHE A 138 1.25 -9.89 -12.54
N TRP A 139 2.49 -9.50 -12.84
CA TRP A 139 3.55 -10.42 -13.25
C TRP A 139 3.94 -11.36 -12.10
N TYR A 140 4.01 -10.83 -10.87
CA TYR A 140 4.39 -11.61 -9.71
C TYR A 140 3.21 -12.38 -9.11
N LYS A 141 3.30 -13.71 -9.18
CA LYS A 141 2.39 -14.58 -8.44
C LYS A 141 2.77 -14.52 -6.96
N ILE A 142 1.88 -13.96 -6.15
CA ILE A 142 2.05 -13.96 -4.70
C ILE A 142 1.67 -15.33 -4.17
N ASP A 143 2.61 -15.94 -3.45
CA ASP A 143 2.43 -17.22 -2.78
C ASP A 143 2.58 -17.06 -1.27
N PHE A 144 1.50 -17.29 -0.54
CA PHE A 144 1.48 -17.23 0.92
C PHE A 144 1.63 -18.62 1.57
N THR A 145 1.96 -19.68 0.81
CA THR A 145 1.99 -21.05 1.33
C THR A 145 3.01 -21.20 2.47
N GLU A 146 4.26 -20.77 2.25
CA GLU A 146 5.30 -20.86 3.29
C GLU A 146 5.02 -19.90 4.47
N PHE A 147 4.54 -18.70 4.16
CA PHE A 147 4.09 -17.74 5.19
C PHE A 147 2.99 -18.34 6.08
N SER A 148 2.02 -19.04 5.49
CA SER A 148 0.93 -19.73 6.21
C SER A 148 1.46 -20.81 7.13
N LEU A 149 2.40 -21.60 6.63
CA LEU A 149 3.02 -22.68 7.38
C LEU A 149 3.74 -22.13 8.61
N LYS A 150 4.61 -21.13 8.45
CA LYS A 150 5.34 -20.50 9.56
C LYS A 150 4.41 -19.76 10.52
N TRP A 151 3.35 -19.13 10.01
CA TRP A 151 2.32 -18.52 10.87
C TRP A 151 1.66 -19.55 11.78
N SER A 152 1.29 -20.73 11.24
CA SER A 152 0.68 -21.80 12.03
C SER A 152 1.61 -22.33 13.13
N GLN A 153 2.93 -22.38 12.88
CA GLN A 153 3.92 -22.83 13.85
C GLN A 153 4.15 -21.83 15.00
N SER A 154 3.77 -20.56 14.83
CA SER A 154 4.08 -19.53 15.82
C SER A 154 3.43 -19.74 17.18
N HIS A 155 2.36 -20.56 17.30
CA HIS A 155 1.60 -20.88 18.53
C HIS A 155 1.23 -19.67 19.42
N LEU A 156 1.36 -18.45 18.91
CA LEU A 156 1.29 -17.21 19.68
C LEU A 156 -0.15 -16.73 19.89
N ILE A 157 -1.17 -17.47 19.43
CA ILE A 157 -2.57 -17.07 19.58
C ILE A 157 -3.01 -17.24 21.03
N THR A 158 -2.75 -16.24 21.87
CA THR A 158 -3.41 -16.14 23.17
C THR A 158 -4.86 -15.70 22.94
N PRO A 159 -5.84 -16.20 23.71
CA PRO A 159 -7.25 -15.86 23.53
C PRO A 159 -7.56 -14.35 23.68
N LYS A 160 -6.62 -13.59 24.29
CA LYS A 160 -6.73 -12.12 24.44
C LYS A 160 -6.29 -11.35 23.19
N PHE A 161 -5.55 -11.95 22.27
CA PHE A 161 -5.08 -11.30 21.06
C PHE A 161 -5.84 -11.85 19.84
N SER A 162 -6.71 -11.00 19.28
CA SER A 162 -7.44 -11.33 18.05
C SER A 162 -6.81 -10.59 16.88
N PRO A 163 -6.00 -11.24 16.03
CA PRO A 163 -5.44 -10.62 14.83
C PRO A 163 -6.55 -10.07 13.91
N LEU A 164 -7.77 -10.64 13.95
CA LEU A 164 -8.93 -10.11 13.24
C LEU A 164 -9.29 -8.68 13.65
N LYS A 165 -9.16 -8.31 14.93
CA LYS A 165 -9.44 -6.92 15.37
C LYS A 165 -8.44 -5.94 14.76
N THR A 166 -7.18 -6.34 14.64
CA THR A 166 -6.13 -5.52 14.03
C THR A 166 -6.33 -5.42 12.51
N LEU A 167 -6.69 -6.53 11.85
CA LEU A 167 -7.05 -6.56 10.43
C LEU A 167 -8.31 -5.73 10.13
N ALA A 168 -9.30 -5.72 11.03
CA ALA A 168 -10.49 -4.87 10.88
C ALA A 168 -10.15 -3.37 10.94
N ARG A 169 -9.21 -2.97 11.81
CA ARG A 169 -8.71 -1.58 11.84
C ARG A 169 -7.93 -1.25 10.56
N LEU A 170 -7.11 -2.18 10.08
CA LEU A 170 -6.42 -2.04 8.80
C LEU A 170 -7.41 -1.82 7.65
N ASN A 171 -8.47 -2.63 7.56
CA ASN A 171 -9.54 -2.46 6.57
C ASN A 171 -10.13 -1.05 6.62
N LYS A 172 -10.36 -0.50 7.82
CA LYS A 172 -10.88 0.87 7.97
C LYS A 172 -9.89 1.91 7.43
N SER A 173 -8.61 1.81 7.78
CA SER A 173 -7.56 2.73 7.30
C SER A 173 -7.37 2.64 5.78
N LEU A 174 -7.39 1.43 5.23
CA LEU A 174 -7.30 1.21 3.79
C LEU A 174 -8.52 1.71 3.02
N ASN A 175 -9.72 1.55 3.58
CA ASN A 175 -10.93 2.11 2.98
C ASN A 175 -10.85 3.64 2.92
N LEU A 176 -10.30 4.29 3.96
CA LEU A 176 -10.08 5.74 3.94
C LEU A 176 -9.05 6.14 2.86
N LEU A 177 -7.93 5.41 2.76
CA LEU A 177 -6.95 5.61 1.70
C LEU A 177 -7.58 5.44 0.30
N LEU A 178 -8.36 4.38 0.11
CA LEU A 178 -9.06 4.11 -1.15
C LEU A 178 -10.06 5.22 -1.49
N ILE A 179 -10.85 5.69 -0.53
CA ILE A 179 -11.78 6.81 -0.74
C ILE A 179 -11.01 8.04 -1.20
N PHE A 180 -9.87 8.33 -0.56
CA PHE A 180 -9.04 9.48 -0.91
C PHE A 180 -8.43 9.36 -2.32
N ILE A 181 -7.90 8.19 -2.66
CA ILE A 181 -7.34 7.92 -4.00
C ILE A 181 -8.45 8.00 -5.05
N MET A 182 -9.61 7.39 -4.80
CA MET A 182 -10.77 7.44 -5.72
C MET A 182 -11.25 8.88 -5.91
N PHE A 183 -11.31 9.69 -4.86
CA PHE A 183 -11.65 11.10 -4.95
C PHE A 183 -10.62 11.88 -5.78
N ALA A 184 -9.32 11.61 -5.61
CA ALA A 184 -8.27 12.20 -6.43
C ALA A 184 -8.37 11.79 -7.89
N SER A 185 -8.62 10.51 -8.19
CA SER A 185 -8.84 10.01 -9.55
C SER A 185 -10.07 10.66 -10.21
N ILE A 186 -11.20 10.75 -9.51
CA ILE A 186 -12.43 11.40 -10.03
C ILE A 186 -12.17 12.87 -10.32
N SER A 187 -11.49 13.58 -9.41
CA SER A 187 -11.14 14.99 -9.59
C SER A 187 -10.20 15.18 -10.78
N ALA A 188 -9.16 14.34 -10.91
CA ALA A 188 -8.26 14.37 -12.06
C ALA A 188 -9.02 14.18 -13.37
N VAL A 189 -9.92 13.19 -13.44
CA VAL A 189 -10.79 12.93 -14.59
C VAL A 189 -11.68 14.13 -14.92
N ALA A 190 -12.35 14.71 -13.93
CA ALA A 190 -13.21 15.88 -14.13
C ALA A 190 -12.44 17.07 -14.69
N ASN A 191 -11.20 17.27 -14.25
CA ASN A 191 -10.33 18.33 -14.74
C ASN A 191 -9.81 18.06 -16.15
N ILE A 192 -9.46 16.81 -16.48
CA ILE A 192 -9.10 16.42 -17.86
C ILE A 192 -10.28 16.71 -18.79
N ILE A 193 -11.51 16.33 -18.41
CA ILE A 193 -12.72 16.65 -19.18
C ILE A 193 -12.87 18.16 -19.37
N TYR A 194 -12.69 18.95 -18.31
CA TYR A 194 -12.76 20.41 -18.38
C TYR A 194 -11.71 20.99 -19.35
N LEU A 195 -10.47 20.53 -19.27
CA LEU A 195 -9.39 20.93 -20.18
C LEU A 195 -9.72 20.60 -21.62
N ILE A 196 -10.25 19.40 -21.88
CA ILE A 196 -10.67 19.01 -23.23
C ILE A 196 -11.81 19.89 -23.71
N ILE A 197 -12.86 20.11 -22.91
CA ILE A 197 -14.00 20.94 -23.34
C ILE A 197 -13.55 22.37 -23.66
N THR A 198 -12.65 22.93 -22.85
CA THR A 198 -12.16 24.30 -23.02
C THR A 198 -11.16 24.43 -24.17
N GLN A 199 -10.32 23.42 -24.43
CA GLN A 199 -9.34 23.42 -25.52
C GLN A 199 -9.93 22.99 -26.88
N THR A 200 -10.85 22.02 -26.89
CA THR A 200 -11.52 21.54 -28.13
C THR A 200 -12.43 22.61 -28.74
N ASN A 201 -12.83 23.62 -27.97
CA ASN A 201 -13.53 24.79 -28.49
C ASN A 201 -12.62 25.73 -29.32
N ARG A 202 -11.31 25.47 -29.39
CA ARG A 202 -10.36 26.27 -30.16
C ARG A 202 -9.90 25.61 -31.47
N ASP A 203 -9.91 24.28 -31.60
CA ASP A 203 -9.42 23.59 -32.82
C ASP A 203 -10.26 22.35 -33.19
N GLU A 204 -10.50 22.14 -34.50
CA GLU A 204 -11.39 21.13 -35.12
C GLU A 204 -10.92 19.67 -34.99
N HIS A 205 -10.70 19.09 -33.81
CA HIS A 205 -10.21 17.70 -33.70
C HIS A 205 -11.00 16.79 -32.75
N GLY A 206 -11.97 16.04 -33.31
CA GLY A 206 -12.73 14.98 -32.62
C GLY A 206 -11.89 13.77 -32.16
N PHE A 207 -10.62 13.68 -32.59
CA PHE A 207 -9.67 12.65 -32.17
C PHE A 207 -9.32 12.74 -30.67
N ASN A 208 -9.39 13.94 -30.08
CA ASN A 208 -9.04 14.17 -28.68
C ASN A 208 -10.08 13.60 -27.68
N VAL A 209 -11.34 13.45 -28.08
CA VAL A 209 -12.43 13.03 -27.17
C VAL A 209 -12.41 11.52 -26.90
N THR A 210 -12.20 10.70 -27.92
CA THR A 210 -12.13 9.23 -27.76
C THR A 210 -10.91 8.81 -26.95
N LEU A 211 -9.75 9.44 -27.21
CA LEU A 211 -8.51 9.22 -26.45
C LEU A 211 -8.67 9.58 -24.98
N ALA A 212 -9.35 10.69 -24.69
CA ALA A 212 -9.63 11.09 -23.33
C ALA A 212 -10.54 10.11 -22.58
N VAL A 213 -11.61 9.62 -23.20
CA VAL A 213 -12.53 8.65 -22.56
C VAL A 213 -11.80 7.36 -22.19
N ILE A 214 -10.90 6.93 -23.08
CA ILE A 214 -10.07 5.76 -22.89
C ILE A 214 -9.05 5.99 -21.74
N HIS A 215 -8.40 7.14 -21.69
CA HIS A 215 -7.49 7.54 -20.61
C HIS A 215 -8.20 7.71 -19.26
N MET A 216 -9.45 8.20 -19.26
CA MET A 216 -10.29 8.25 -18.06
C MET A 216 -10.62 6.86 -17.52
N ALA A 217 -10.91 5.89 -18.40
CA ALA A 217 -11.24 4.52 -18.00
C ALA A 217 -10.03 3.80 -17.35
N SER A 218 -8.82 4.03 -17.84
CA SER A 218 -7.60 3.45 -17.26
C SER A 218 -7.31 4.01 -15.87
N HIS A 219 -7.54 5.31 -15.66
CA HIS A 219 -7.38 5.98 -14.37
C HIS A 219 -8.29 5.46 -13.25
N PHE A 220 -9.43 4.83 -13.57
CA PHE A 220 -10.29 4.18 -12.58
C PHE A 220 -9.89 2.73 -12.26
N LEU A 221 -9.39 2.00 -13.25
CA LEU A 221 -9.07 0.58 -13.10
C LEU A 221 -7.74 0.37 -12.36
N MET A 222 -6.76 1.23 -12.63
CA MET A 222 -5.41 1.14 -12.06
C MET A 222 -5.41 1.25 -10.52
N PRO A 223 -6.08 2.23 -9.88
CA PRO A 223 -6.13 2.33 -8.42
C PRO A 223 -6.75 1.11 -7.75
N LEU A 224 -7.77 0.52 -8.35
CA LEU A 224 -8.50 -0.60 -7.74
C LEU A 224 -7.64 -1.85 -7.63
N LEU A 225 -6.88 -2.16 -8.69
CA LEU A 225 -5.99 -3.32 -8.72
C LEU A 225 -4.72 -3.08 -7.89
N PHE A 226 -4.20 -1.85 -7.93
CA PHE A 226 -3.09 -1.43 -7.10
C PHE A 226 -3.42 -1.49 -5.59
N THR A 227 -4.64 -1.08 -5.20
CA THR A 227 -5.10 -1.13 -3.81
C THR A 227 -5.17 -2.56 -3.27
N HIS A 228 -5.45 -3.54 -4.12
CA HIS A 228 -5.46 -4.94 -3.70
C HIS A 228 -4.07 -5.42 -3.27
N GLN A 229 -3.03 -5.08 -4.04
CA GLN A 229 -1.66 -5.44 -3.66
C GLN A 229 -1.22 -4.74 -2.38
N LEU A 230 -1.54 -3.45 -2.23
CA LEU A 230 -1.31 -2.73 -0.98
C LEU A 230 -2.04 -3.37 0.20
N TYR A 231 -3.28 -3.83 0.00
CA TYR A 231 -4.03 -4.52 1.05
C TYR A 231 -3.28 -5.76 1.52
N LEU A 232 -2.84 -6.62 0.60
CA LEU A 232 -2.13 -7.85 0.94
C LEU A 232 -0.79 -7.55 1.63
N LEU A 233 -0.05 -6.55 1.13
CA LEU A 233 1.20 -6.08 1.73
C LEU A 233 0.97 -5.58 3.16
N PHE A 234 -0.02 -4.71 3.37
CA PHE A 234 -0.29 -4.18 4.71
C PHE A 234 -0.85 -5.25 5.64
N ALA A 235 -1.63 -6.20 5.12
CA ALA A 235 -2.19 -7.30 5.90
C ALA A 235 -1.09 -8.24 6.40
N SER A 236 -0.16 -8.68 5.54
CA SER A 236 0.99 -9.48 5.96
C SER A 236 1.85 -8.71 6.97
N THR A 237 2.06 -7.42 6.72
CA THR A 237 2.86 -6.55 7.58
C THR A 237 2.26 -6.37 8.97
N VAL A 238 0.95 -6.10 9.05
CA VAL A 238 0.22 -5.97 10.32
C VAL A 238 0.24 -7.28 11.10
N THR A 239 0.10 -8.40 10.41
CA THR A 239 0.16 -9.73 11.02
C THR A 239 1.52 -9.96 11.67
N VAL A 240 2.62 -9.76 10.94
CA VAL A 240 4.00 -9.88 11.47
C VAL A 240 4.24 -8.88 12.61
N LYS A 241 3.91 -7.60 12.40
CA LYS A 241 4.04 -6.54 13.41
C LYS A 241 3.35 -6.93 14.72
N SER A 242 2.16 -7.51 14.61
CA SER A 242 1.36 -7.85 15.78
C SER A 242 1.96 -8.97 16.63
N LEU A 243 2.74 -9.88 16.04
CA LEU A 243 3.49 -10.89 16.80
C LEU A 243 4.55 -10.23 17.67
N PHE A 244 5.34 -9.31 17.13
CA PHE A 244 6.34 -8.57 17.91
C PHE A 244 5.68 -7.79 19.04
N THR A 245 4.61 -7.04 18.76
CA THR A 245 3.86 -6.33 19.80
C THR A 245 3.35 -7.29 20.88
N GLN A 246 2.92 -8.49 20.52
CA GLN A 246 2.42 -9.47 21.47
C GLN A 246 3.54 -10.07 22.33
N ILE A 247 4.67 -10.44 21.73
CA ILE A 247 5.86 -10.92 22.45
C ILE A 247 6.29 -9.86 23.47
N GLY A 248 6.41 -8.60 23.05
CA GLY A 248 6.75 -7.48 23.93
C GLY A 248 5.75 -7.30 25.08
N LYS A 249 4.45 -7.41 24.81
CA LYS A 249 3.41 -7.36 25.87
C LYS A 249 3.50 -8.53 26.84
N GLN A 250 3.73 -9.75 26.35
CA GLN A 250 3.86 -10.93 27.21
C GLN A 250 5.08 -10.80 28.13
N ILE A 251 6.22 -10.40 27.58
CA ILE A 251 7.45 -10.06 28.30
C ILE A 251 7.14 -8.98 29.37
N LYS A 252 6.54 -7.86 28.98
CA LYS A 252 6.25 -6.75 29.91
C LYS A 252 5.26 -7.12 31.02
N SER A 253 4.27 -7.97 30.74
CA SER A 253 3.23 -8.36 31.70
C SER A 253 3.77 -9.17 32.90
N HIS A 254 4.98 -9.73 32.80
CA HIS A 254 5.64 -10.45 33.90
C HIS A 254 6.56 -9.50 34.66
N THR A 255 5.97 -8.68 35.53
CA THR A 255 6.62 -7.52 36.17
C THR A 255 7.44 -7.81 37.43
N LYS A 256 7.33 -8.97 38.08
CA LYS A 256 7.82 -9.13 39.47
C LYS A 256 8.58 -10.41 39.84
N SER A 257 8.90 -11.31 38.91
CA SER A 257 9.76 -12.47 39.21
C SER A 257 10.88 -12.62 38.19
N THR A 258 12.06 -13.02 38.68
CA THR A 258 13.14 -13.53 37.83
C THR A 258 12.59 -14.66 36.99
N TRP A 259 12.58 -14.52 35.67
CA TRP A 259 12.10 -15.60 34.82
C TRP A 259 13.01 -16.81 34.97
N SER A 260 12.44 -18.01 34.81
CA SER A 260 13.28 -19.17 34.59
C SER A 260 13.99 -19.01 33.23
N ALA A 261 15.21 -19.53 33.13
CA ALA A 261 15.95 -19.56 31.86
C ALA A 261 15.13 -20.24 30.74
N ALA A 262 14.34 -21.27 31.09
CA ALA A 262 13.41 -21.91 30.16
C ALA A 262 12.37 -20.95 29.56
N LYS A 263 11.84 -20.02 30.36
CA LYS A 263 10.86 -19.04 29.90
C LYS A 263 11.48 -17.96 29.01
N LEU A 264 12.70 -17.52 29.32
CA LEU A 264 13.48 -16.66 28.43
C LEU A 264 13.76 -17.33 27.09
N SER A 265 14.22 -18.59 27.12
CA SER A 265 14.44 -19.40 25.92
C SER A 265 13.18 -19.54 25.09
N HIS A 266 12.02 -19.72 25.73
CA HIS A 266 10.74 -19.76 25.03
C HIS A 266 10.41 -18.43 24.31
N TYR A 267 10.58 -17.27 24.97
CA TYR A 267 10.38 -15.97 24.31
C TYR A 267 11.37 -15.71 23.18
N ARG A 268 12.63 -16.13 23.34
CA ARG A 268 13.64 -16.04 22.28
C ARG A 268 13.27 -16.90 21.08
N GLN A 269 12.77 -18.12 21.30
CA GLN A 269 12.24 -18.99 20.23
C GLN A 269 11.05 -18.35 19.52
N GLN A 270 10.09 -17.78 20.25
CA GLN A 270 8.97 -17.05 19.66
C GLN A 270 9.42 -15.84 18.82
N TYR A 271 10.41 -15.10 19.31
CA TYR A 271 11.01 -13.99 18.57
C TYR A 271 11.74 -14.45 17.30
N ALA A 272 12.45 -15.59 17.36
CA ALA A 272 13.09 -16.19 16.20
C ALA A 272 12.06 -16.59 15.12
N LEU A 273 10.94 -17.22 15.51
CA LEU A 273 9.85 -17.54 14.60
C LEU A 273 9.21 -16.28 13.98
N ALA A 274 9.05 -15.20 14.76
CA ALA A 274 8.54 -13.93 14.24
C ALA A 274 9.50 -13.32 13.19
N ILE A 275 10.83 -13.46 13.38
CA ILE A 275 11.82 -13.07 12.38
C ILE A 275 11.69 -13.92 11.11
N GLU A 276 11.55 -15.24 11.24
CA GLU A 276 11.38 -16.12 10.08
C GLU A 276 10.13 -15.75 9.28
N LEU A 277 9.03 -15.43 9.97
CA LEU A 277 7.82 -14.95 9.32
C LEU A 277 8.00 -13.59 8.64
N ALA A 278 8.75 -12.68 9.27
CA ALA A 278 9.11 -11.40 8.66
C ALA A 278 9.96 -11.59 7.39
N ASN A 279 10.87 -12.56 7.40
CA ASN A 279 11.67 -12.92 6.23
C ASN A 279 10.81 -13.50 5.11
N GLU A 280 9.81 -14.32 5.42
CA GLU A 280 8.88 -14.80 4.37
C GLU A 280 8.01 -13.70 3.79
N ALA A 281 7.51 -12.78 4.63
CA ALA A 281 6.84 -11.59 4.12
C ALA A 281 7.79 -10.80 3.21
N ASN A 282 9.06 -10.64 3.61
CA ASN A 282 10.05 -9.98 2.78
C ASN A 282 10.32 -10.72 1.46
N ASN A 283 10.41 -12.04 1.44
CA ASN A 283 10.59 -12.81 0.22
C ASN A 283 9.45 -12.58 -0.77
N ILE A 284 8.20 -12.51 -0.26
CA ILE A 284 7.02 -12.23 -1.08
C ILE A 284 7.05 -10.82 -1.66
N TRP A 285 7.45 -9.82 -0.88
CA TRP A 285 7.26 -8.40 -1.22
C TRP A 285 8.51 -7.65 -1.66
N SER A 286 9.71 -8.19 -1.46
CA SER A 286 10.98 -7.50 -1.69
C SER A 286 11.11 -6.96 -3.12
N GLN A 287 10.81 -7.80 -4.12
CA GLN A 287 10.85 -7.39 -5.53
C GLN A 287 9.80 -6.33 -5.84
N TYR A 288 8.58 -6.48 -5.32
CA TYR A 288 7.55 -5.47 -5.48
C TYR A 288 7.99 -4.13 -4.88
N LEU A 289 8.49 -4.13 -3.64
CA LEU A 289 8.96 -2.92 -2.95
C LEU A 289 10.20 -2.30 -3.60
N ALA A 290 11.09 -3.11 -4.15
CA ALA A 290 12.29 -2.66 -4.86
C ALA A 290 11.98 -1.71 -6.02
N PHE A 291 10.90 -2.00 -6.77
CA PHE A 291 10.45 -1.12 -7.85
C PHE A 291 9.45 -0.08 -7.38
N PHE A 292 8.51 -0.50 -6.54
CA PHE A 292 7.39 0.32 -6.16
C PHE A 292 7.81 1.51 -5.30
N TYR A 293 8.71 1.29 -4.34
CA TYR A 293 9.14 2.34 -3.41
C TYR A 293 9.89 3.49 -4.12
N PRO A 294 10.92 3.25 -4.95
CA PRO A 294 11.55 4.34 -5.71
C PRO A 294 10.60 5.04 -6.68
N SER A 295 9.69 4.30 -7.32
CA SER A 295 8.75 4.85 -8.30
C SER A 295 7.81 5.90 -7.69
N ILE A 296 7.25 5.63 -6.50
CA ILE A 296 6.39 6.62 -5.83
C ILE A 296 7.20 7.86 -5.41
N ASN A 297 8.42 7.66 -4.89
CA ASN A 297 9.26 8.77 -4.47
C ASN A 297 9.66 9.66 -5.65
N LEU A 298 10.03 9.05 -6.79
CA LEU A 298 10.31 9.77 -8.03
C LEU A 298 9.07 10.55 -8.50
N MET A 299 7.90 9.91 -8.47
CA MET A 299 6.64 10.55 -8.84
C MET A 299 6.32 11.75 -7.92
N ALA A 300 6.57 11.63 -6.62
CA ALA A 300 6.43 12.73 -5.67
C ALA A 300 7.37 13.91 -6.01
N ILE A 301 8.65 13.65 -6.30
CA ILE A 301 9.62 14.68 -6.71
C ILE A 301 9.13 15.39 -7.96
N ILE A 302 8.72 14.63 -8.99
CA ILE A 302 8.23 15.17 -10.26
C ILE A 302 7.05 16.11 -9.99
N PHE A 303 6.02 15.66 -9.27
CA PHE A 303 4.85 16.50 -9.01
C PHE A 303 5.18 17.77 -8.20
N VAL A 304 6.05 17.67 -7.20
CA VAL A 304 6.48 18.85 -6.43
C VAL A 304 7.26 19.83 -7.30
N TYR A 305 8.20 19.35 -8.11
CA TYR A 305 8.93 20.19 -9.06
C TYR A 305 7.97 20.99 -9.94
N TYR A 306 6.93 20.36 -10.47
CA TYR A 306 5.97 21.07 -11.32
C TYR A 306 5.09 22.05 -10.57
N ILE A 307 4.68 21.72 -9.34
CA ILE A 307 3.99 22.71 -8.50
C ILE A 307 4.86 23.97 -8.35
N ILE A 308 6.18 23.84 -8.24
CA ILE A 308 7.07 24.99 -8.06
C ILE A 308 7.40 25.70 -9.39
N SER A 309 7.68 24.95 -10.46
CA SER A 309 8.30 25.50 -11.67
C SER A 309 7.33 26.13 -12.68
N GLY A 310 6.06 25.73 -12.67
CA GLY A 310 5.15 26.20 -13.72
C GLY A 310 4.34 27.45 -13.38
N PRO A 311 3.48 27.90 -14.31
CA PRO A 311 2.81 29.18 -14.22
C PRO A 311 1.83 29.24 -13.05
N ILE A 312 1.66 30.45 -12.51
CA ILE A 312 0.71 30.77 -11.43
C ILE A 312 -0.72 30.59 -11.96
N ASN A 313 -1.30 29.42 -11.69
CA ASN A 313 -2.68 29.10 -12.03
C ASN A 313 -3.29 28.30 -10.87
N ILE A 314 -4.34 28.84 -10.26
CA ILE A 314 -4.97 28.25 -9.06
C ILE A 314 -5.56 26.86 -9.33
N TYR A 315 -6.12 26.63 -10.52
CA TYR A 315 -6.67 25.33 -10.91
C TYR A 315 -5.57 24.27 -11.03
N ARG A 316 -4.44 24.65 -11.64
CA ARG A 316 -3.27 23.81 -11.77
C ARG A 316 -2.71 23.42 -10.39
N TYR A 317 -2.55 24.40 -9.50
CA TYR A 317 -2.08 24.13 -8.14
C TYR A 317 -3.02 23.22 -7.37
N PHE A 318 -4.33 23.44 -7.47
CA PHE A 318 -5.31 22.58 -6.80
C PHE A 318 -5.20 21.12 -7.26
N ILE A 319 -5.10 20.88 -8.57
CA ILE A 319 -4.96 19.52 -9.14
C ILE A 319 -3.68 18.85 -8.67
N PHE A 320 -2.54 19.51 -8.87
CA PHE A 320 -1.26 18.91 -8.50
C PHE A 320 -1.13 18.75 -6.98
N ALA A 321 -1.65 19.68 -6.18
CA ALA A 321 -1.68 19.54 -4.72
C ALA A 321 -2.54 18.33 -4.29
N GLN A 322 -3.65 18.07 -4.97
CA GLN A 322 -4.48 16.90 -4.69
C GLN A 322 -3.75 15.59 -5.01
N ILE A 323 -3.13 15.50 -6.20
CA ILE A 323 -2.35 14.32 -6.61
C ILE A 323 -1.15 14.12 -5.68
N ALA A 324 -0.37 15.17 -5.43
CA ALA A 324 0.76 15.15 -4.50
C ALA A 324 0.32 14.75 -3.09
N GLY A 325 -0.82 15.25 -2.62
CA GLY A 325 -1.43 14.86 -1.35
C GLY A 325 -1.76 13.37 -1.28
N SER A 326 -2.31 12.79 -2.35
CA SER A 326 -2.59 11.34 -2.42
C SER A 326 -1.33 10.50 -2.40
N ILE A 327 -0.29 10.95 -3.10
CA ILE A 327 1.02 10.30 -3.11
C ILE A 327 1.66 10.38 -1.72
N PHE A 328 1.63 11.55 -1.07
CA PHE A 328 2.14 11.73 0.29
C PHE A 328 1.41 10.83 1.29
N LEU A 329 0.08 10.76 1.21
CA LEU A 329 -0.72 9.88 2.06
C LEU A 329 -0.33 8.41 1.85
N LEU A 330 -0.12 7.99 0.59
CA LEU A 330 0.33 6.65 0.25
C LEU A 330 1.73 6.35 0.81
N ILE A 331 2.69 7.25 0.62
CA ILE A 331 4.05 7.15 1.21
C ILE A 331 3.96 7.02 2.73
N PHE A 332 3.14 7.85 3.37
CA PHE A 332 2.94 7.83 4.82
C PHE A 332 2.44 6.47 5.31
N TYR A 333 1.38 5.93 4.71
CA TYR A 333 0.87 4.60 5.09
C TYR A 333 1.87 3.49 4.79
N LEU A 334 2.53 3.53 3.63
CA LEU A 334 3.55 2.57 3.23
C LEU A 334 4.67 2.51 4.26
N ASN A 335 5.22 3.67 4.62
CA ASN A 335 6.27 3.79 5.65
C ASN A 335 5.76 3.34 7.02
N HIS A 336 4.56 3.76 7.44
CA HIS A 336 3.99 3.38 8.73
C HIS A 336 3.89 1.87 8.92
N TYR A 337 3.46 1.14 7.88
CA TYR A 337 3.34 -0.30 7.95
C TYR A 337 4.70 -0.99 7.82
N ILE A 338 5.46 -0.72 6.76
CA ILE A 338 6.73 -1.41 6.46
C ILE A 338 7.74 -1.25 7.59
N ILE A 339 7.96 0.00 8.04
CA ILE A 339 8.90 0.31 9.13
C ILE A 339 8.36 -0.19 10.46
N GLY A 340 7.03 -0.28 10.60
CA GLY A 340 6.37 -0.70 11.83
C GLY A 340 6.81 -2.08 12.33
N ILE A 341 7.22 -3.01 11.45
CA ILE A 341 7.81 -4.29 11.87
C ILE A 341 9.13 -4.05 12.59
N ASN A 342 10.03 -3.28 11.97
CA ASN A 342 11.35 -2.98 12.51
C ASN A 342 11.24 -2.23 13.85
N THR A 343 10.38 -1.21 13.93
CA THR A 343 10.17 -0.44 15.16
C THR A 343 9.63 -1.32 16.31
N GLU A 344 8.64 -2.18 16.06
CA GLU A 344 8.11 -3.06 17.11
C GLU A 344 9.13 -4.14 17.51
N ALA A 345 9.87 -4.70 16.55
CA ALA A 345 10.92 -5.68 16.83
C ALA A 345 12.05 -5.09 17.68
N SER A 346 12.49 -3.86 17.40
CA SER A 346 13.50 -3.15 18.17
C SER A 346 13.00 -2.72 19.55
N SER A 347 11.71 -2.38 19.70
CA SER A 347 11.15 -1.99 21.00
C SER A 347 11.25 -3.08 22.08
N ILE A 348 11.39 -4.35 21.68
CA ILE A 348 11.57 -5.48 22.60
C ILE A 348 12.96 -5.41 23.27
N TYR A 349 13.95 -4.79 22.63
CA TYR A 349 15.30 -4.64 23.16
C TYR A 349 15.27 -4.02 24.56
N ASP A 350 14.62 -2.86 24.70
CA ASP A 350 14.56 -2.14 25.98
C ASP A 350 13.87 -2.98 27.07
N ILE A 351 12.82 -3.72 26.69
CA ILE A 351 12.06 -4.55 27.64
C ILE A 351 12.90 -5.75 28.10
N VAL A 352 13.68 -6.36 27.21
CA VAL A 352 14.58 -7.49 27.54
C VAL A 352 15.82 -6.99 28.29
N TYR A 353 16.34 -5.83 27.93
CA TYR A 353 17.49 -5.20 28.59
C TYR A 353 17.17 -4.87 30.05
N GLU A 354 15.98 -4.33 30.32
CA GLU A 354 15.48 -4.13 31.69
C GLU A 354 15.54 -5.43 32.51
N LYS A 355 15.41 -6.60 31.87
CA LYS A 355 15.45 -7.90 32.58
C LYS A 355 16.82 -8.30 33.09
N THR A 356 17.90 -7.71 32.57
CA THR A 356 19.27 -7.96 33.05
C THR A 356 19.47 -7.56 34.52
N PHE A 357 18.69 -6.57 35.00
CA PHE A 357 18.85 -6.02 36.34
C PHE A 357 18.21 -6.86 37.47
N TYR A 358 17.33 -7.81 37.14
CA TYR A 358 16.54 -8.53 38.16
C TYR A 358 17.22 -9.78 38.74
N SER A 359 18.24 -10.33 38.09
CA SER A 359 18.88 -11.58 38.54
C SER A 359 20.37 -11.58 38.26
N LYS A 360 21.15 -12.06 39.24
CA LYS A 360 22.59 -12.30 39.11
C LYS A 360 22.92 -13.74 38.67
N ASN A 361 21.91 -14.56 38.38
CA ASN A 361 22.13 -15.94 37.95
C ASN A 361 22.81 -15.96 36.56
N VAL A 362 23.95 -16.66 36.46
CA VAL A 362 24.76 -16.73 35.23
C VAL A 362 23.99 -17.31 34.05
N ASN A 363 23.22 -18.37 34.26
CA ASN A 363 22.43 -19.01 33.19
C ASN A 363 21.33 -18.07 32.68
N TYR A 364 20.71 -17.32 33.60
CA TYR A 364 19.71 -16.32 33.25
C TYR A 364 20.31 -15.17 32.44
N LEU A 365 21.46 -14.63 32.89
CA LEU A 365 22.15 -13.55 32.19
C LEU A 365 22.67 -13.99 30.82
N SER A 366 23.19 -15.22 30.72
CA SER A 366 23.61 -15.82 29.45
C SER A 366 22.45 -15.87 28.45
N GLU A 367 21.27 -16.35 28.88
CA GLU A 367 20.10 -16.43 28.01
C GLU A 367 19.58 -15.04 27.60
N ILE A 368 19.60 -14.06 28.51
CA ILE A 368 19.26 -12.67 28.14
C ILE A 368 20.25 -12.11 27.13
N ASN A 369 21.55 -12.31 27.33
CA ASN A 369 22.57 -11.82 26.41
C ASN A 369 22.42 -12.45 25.02
N LEU A 370 22.10 -13.74 24.94
CA LEU A 370 21.77 -14.39 23.66
C LEU A 370 20.50 -13.80 23.02
N PHE A 371 19.51 -13.41 23.82
CA PHE A 371 18.32 -12.77 23.30
C PHE A 371 18.60 -11.33 22.81
N LEU A 372 19.34 -10.54 23.59
CA LEU A 372 19.78 -9.19 23.22
C LEU A 372 20.66 -9.22 21.97
N ASP A 373 21.61 -10.15 21.87
CA ASP A 373 22.42 -10.34 20.64
C ASP A 373 21.52 -10.63 19.44
N ARG A 374 20.49 -11.49 19.61
CA ARG A 374 19.56 -11.80 18.52
C ARG A 374 18.75 -10.57 18.09
N ILE A 375 18.30 -9.74 19.01
CA ILE A 375 17.54 -8.51 18.72
C ILE A 375 18.48 -7.45 18.08
N GLY A 376 19.70 -7.32 18.61
CA GLY A 376 20.69 -6.32 18.22
C GLY A 376 21.30 -6.51 16.84
N ARG A 377 21.07 -7.65 16.17
CA ARG A 377 21.52 -7.88 14.78
C ARG A 377 20.77 -7.03 13.74
N GLU A 378 19.79 -6.20 14.14
CA GLU A 378 19.05 -5.22 13.30
C GLU A 378 18.47 -5.75 11.96
N ASN A 379 18.31 -7.06 11.87
CA ASN A 379 18.01 -7.77 10.63
C ASN A 379 16.50 -8.05 10.45
N VAL A 380 15.64 -7.24 11.06
CA VAL A 380 14.19 -7.52 11.14
C VAL A 380 13.38 -6.49 10.37
N GLY A 381 12.65 -6.96 9.36
CA GLY A 381 11.79 -6.14 8.51
C GLY A 381 11.99 -6.44 7.03
N TYR A 382 11.33 -5.63 6.20
CA TYR A 382 11.53 -5.67 4.75
C TYR A 382 12.93 -5.15 4.37
N ARG A 383 13.47 -5.64 3.27
CA ARG A 383 14.82 -5.32 2.80
C ARG A 383 14.86 -5.00 1.31
N PHE A 384 15.77 -4.11 0.95
CA PHE A 384 16.16 -3.79 -0.42
C PHE A 384 17.68 -3.93 -0.54
N GLU A 385 18.17 -4.90 -1.31
CA GLU A 385 19.61 -5.13 -1.58
C GLU A 385 20.52 -5.12 -0.33
N GLY A 386 20.01 -5.60 0.80
CA GLY A 386 20.74 -5.64 2.09
C GLY A 386 20.39 -4.52 3.06
N PHE A 387 19.73 -3.45 2.61
CA PHE A 387 19.22 -2.37 3.47
C PHE A 387 17.85 -2.70 4.04
N VAL A 388 17.67 -2.59 5.36
CA VAL A 388 16.35 -2.74 6.00
C VAL A 388 15.58 -1.43 5.89
N TYR A 389 14.29 -1.50 5.55
CA TYR A 389 13.41 -0.33 5.61
C TYR A 389 13.24 0.13 7.06
N SER A 390 13.97 1.19 7.42
CA SER A 390 14.04 1.75 8.77
C SER A 390 13.62 3.22 8.78
N PRO A 391 13.34 3.82 9.96
CA PRO A 391 13.09 5.25 10.05
C PRO A 391 14.25 6.09 9.49
N GLY A 392 15.48 5.62 9.67
CA GLY A 392 16.69 6.26 9.14
C GLY A 392 16.70 6.32 7.61
N LEU A 393 16.40 5.21 6.94
CA LEU A 393 16.33 5.17 5.47
C LEU A 393 15.29 6.16 4.92
N VAL A 394 14.13 6.23 5.58
CA VAL A 394 13.06 7.15 5.18
C VAL A 394 13.43 8.61 5.43
N ALA A 395 14.05 8.92 6.56
CA ALA A 395 14.57 10.25 6.83
C ALA A 395 15.60 10.66 5.76
N SER A 396 16.57 9.80 5.45
CA SER A 396 17.57 10.05 4.40
C SER A 396 16.92 10.24 3.03
N THR A 397 15.93 9.43 2.67
CA THR A 397 15.19 9.54 1.40
C THR A 397 14.42 10.86 1.35
N LEU A 398 13.74 11.25 2.42
CA LEU A 398 13.02 12.52 2.51
C LEU A 398 13.97 13.71 2.43
N THR A 399 15.10 13.68 3.13
CA THR A 399 16.14 14.71 3.04
C THR A 399 16.64 14.83 1.62
N LEU A 400 16.96 13.72 0.94
CA LEU A 400 17.37 13.73 -0.46
C LEU A 400 16.31 14.35 -1.38
N ILE A 401 15.03 13.96 -1.21
CA ILE A 401 13.89 14.53 -1.95
C ILE A 401 13.83 16.05 -1.75
N VAL A 402 13.89 16.52 -0.50
CA VAL A 402 13.83 17.93 -0.15
C VAL A 402 15.04 18.69 -0.73
N THR A 403 16.24 18.13 -0.62
CA THR A 403 17.46 18.72 -1.20
C THR A 403 17.33 18.87 -2.72
N ILE A 404 16.85 17.85 -3.42
CA ILE A 404 16.60 17.89 -4.86
C ILE A 404 15.58 19.00 -5.18
N ILE A 405 14.47 19.06 -4.45
CA ILE A 405 13.43 20.09 -4.62
C ILE A 405 13.99 21.51 -4.43
N ILE A 406 14.80 21.73 -3.39
CA ILE A 406 15.40 23.04 -3.08
C ILE A 406 16.47 23.43 -4.12
N ALA A 407 17.20 22.46 -4.66
CA ALA A 407 18.23 22.72 -5.66
C ALA A 407 17.66 23.14 -7.03
N PHE A 408 16.44 22.74 -7.37
CA PHE A 408 15.85 23.04 -8.68
C PHE A 408 15.72 24.55 -8.98
N PRO A 409 15.17 25.40 -8.08
CA PRO A 409 15.12 26.84 -8.30
C PRO A 409 16.48 27.52 -8.48
N SER A 410 17.58 26.93 -7.99
CA SER A 410 18.93 27.49 -8.14
C SER A 410 19.61 27.18 -9.49
N PHE A 411 19.00 26.35 -10.34
CA PHE A 411 19.51 26.01 -11.67
C PHE A 411 18.77 26.70 -12.83
N VAL A 412 17.71 27.46 -12.52
CA VAL A 412 16.94 28.30 -13.45
C VAL A 412 17.32 29.75 -13.19
#